data_AF-A0A3M1A9D0-F1
#
_entry.id   AF-A0A3M1A9D0-F1
#
_cell.length_a   1.000
_cell.length_b   1.000
_cell.length_c   1.000
_cell.angle_alpha   90.00
_cell.angle_beta   90.00
_cell.angle_gamma   90.00
#
_symmetry.space_group_name_H-M   'P 1'
#
loop_
_entity.id
_entity.type
_entity.pdbx_description
1 polymer ?
#
loop_
_entity_poly.entity_id
_entity_poly.type
_entity_poly.pdbx_seq_one_letter_code
_entity_poly.pdbx_strand_id
1 'polypeptide(L)'
;MTIMSKALTPKQKAAIQKQYLTKTPQQLAREYGVAEEAVVAFVQALKKQKARRERVFKWLLPLVSIGFLLLVELSLRLFHYAEDRPLFVTADFDARYWIVNPSVGQRYFLQKAVTPITAFDFFLKHKPANAYRIFVLGGSSAAGYPYLYNGTFPRMLKTRLQDAYPQKLIEVVNLAMPAVNSFTLLDFMRELPDYQPDLILIYAGHNEFYGALGVGSSESLGEHR
;
A
#
# COMPACT_ATOMS: atom_id res chain seq x y z
N MET A 1 64.71 -16.00 35.63
CA MET A 1 63.49 -16.01 36.47
C MET A 1 62.30 -16.11 35.51
N THR A 2 61.76 -17.31 35.38
CA THR A 2 60.77 -17.67 34.35
C THR A 2 59.39 -17.13 34.75
N ILE A 3 58.94 -16.05 34.11
CA ILE A 3 57.57 -15.58 34.26
C ILE A 3 56.69 -16.58 33.53
N MET A 4 56.16 -17.56 34.27
CA MET A 4 55.18 -18.50 33.73
C MET A 4 53.99 -17.71 33.16
N SER A 5 53.66 -17.97 31.89
CA SER A 5 52.45 -17.49 31.23
C SER A 5 51.22 -18.09 31.89
N LYS A 6 50.80 -17.55 33.05
CA LYS A 6 49.55 -17.95 33.69
C LYS A 6 48.38 -17.43 32.85
N ALA A 7 47.58 -18.36 32.33
CA ALA A 7 46.31 -18.03 31.70
C ALA A 7 45.41 -17.25 32.67
N LEU A 8 44.70 -16.23 32.17
CA LEU A 8 43.80 -15.40 32.97
C LEU A 8 42.71 -16.25 33.65
N THR A 9 42.54 -16.09 34.96
CA THR A 9 41.46 -16.74 35.71
C THR A 9 40.09 -16.14 35.34
N PRO A 10 38.97 -16.85 35.56
CA PRO A 10 37.62 -16.32 35.30
C PRO A 10 37.33 -14.99 36.02
N LYS A 11 37.81 -14.84 37.26
CA LYS A 11 37.68 -13.59 38.03
C LYS A 11 38.45 -12.43 37.38
N GLN A 12 39.68 -12.67 36.93
CA GLN A 12 40.49 -11.66 36.23
C GLN A 12 39.86 -11.28 34.89
N LYS A 13 39.34 -12.25 34.11
CA LYS A 13 38.62 -11.98 32.86
C LYS A 13 37.40 -11.09 33.07
N ALA A 14 36.59 -11.37 34.09
CA ALA A 14 35.41 -10.55 34.41
C ALA A 14 35.78 -9.12 34.86
N ALA A 15 36.86 -8.96 35.62
CA ALA A 15 37.36 -7.65 36.05
C ALA A 15 37.90 -6.83 34.87
N ILE A 16 38.74 -7.44 34.02
CA ILE A 16 39.27 -6.81 32.80
C ILE A 16 38.13 -6.40 31.86
N GLN A 17 37.10 -7.24 31.69
CA GLN A 17 35.95 -6.93 30.83
C GLN A 17 35.17 -5.67 31.28
N LYS A 18 35.19 -5.32 32.57
CA LYS A 18 34.54 -4.10 33.08
C LYS A 18 35.39 -2.83 32.85
N GLN A 19 36.70 -2.96 32.69
CA GLN A 19 37.64 -1.84 32.73
C GLN A 19 38.46 -1.64 31.45
N TYR A 20 38.41 -2.57 30.48
CA TYR A 20 39.21 -2.49 29.24
C TYR A 20 38.91 -1.29 28.34
N LEU A 21 37.80 -0.58 28.58
CA LEU A 21 37.44 0.65 27.87
C LEU A 21 38.05 1.90 28.52
N THR A 22 38.45 1.83 29.80
CA THR A 22 38.95 2.98 30.57
C THR A 22 40.42 2.84 30.96
N LYS A 23 40.98 1.62 30.94
CA LYS A 23 42.39 1.34 31.26
C LYS A 23 43.10 0.63 30.11
N THR A 24 44.37 0.94 29.94
CA THR A 24 45.24 0.29 28.94
C THR A 24 45.56 -1.16 29.35
N PRO A 25 45.89 -2.04 28.38
CA PRO A 25 46.33 -3.41 28.68
C PRO A 25 47.50 -3.47 29.66
N GLN A 26 48.42 -2.50 29.60
CA GLN A 26 49.57 -2.37 30.52
C GLN A 26 49.16 -2.08 31.95
N GLN A 27 48.22 -1.14 32.14
CA GLN A 27 47.68 -0.81 33.47
C GLN A 27 46.95 -2.00 34.09
N LEU A 28 46.15 -2.72 33.29
CA LEU A 28 45.41 -3.89 33.73
C LEU A 28 46.33 -5.09 34.03
N ALA A 29 47.40 -5.28 33.24
CA ALA A 29 48.41 -6.30 33.48
C ALA A 29 49.15 -6.08 34.82
N ARG A 30 49.51 -4.82 35.11
CA ARG A 30 50.13 -4.42 36.39
C ARG A 30 49.19 -4.58 37.57
N GLU A 31 47.94 -4.14 37.44
CA GLU A 31 46.94 -4.18 38.51
C GLU A 31 46.59 -5.61 38.95
N TYR A 32 46.49 -6.54 37.99
CA TYR A 32 46.11 -7.93 38.28
C TYR A 32 47.29 -8.89 38.36
N GLY A 33 48.53 -8.41 38.21
CA GLY A 33 49.76 -9.21 38.30
C GLY A 33 49.85 -10.30 37.22
N VAL A 34 49.45 -9.98 35.99
CA VAL A 34 49.37 -10.93 34.85
C VAL A 34 50.20 -10.47 33.66
N ALA A 35 50.52 -11.39 32.75
CA ALA A 35 51.26 -11.08 31.53
C ALA A 35 50.47 -10.11 30.62
N GLU A 36 51.14 -9.08 30.11
CA GLU A 36 50.54 -8.09 29.22
C GLU A 36 49.99 -8.72 27.95
N GLU A 37 50.70 -9.70 27.35
CA GLU A 37 50.24 -10.35 26.12
C GLU A 37 48.91 -11.08 26.34
N ALA A 38 48.70 -11.68 27.51
CA ALA A 38 47.46 -12.36 27.87
C ALA A 38 46.28 -11.37 27.98
N VAL A 39 46.53 -10.17 28.54
CA VAL A 39 45.53 -9.10 28.61
C VAL A 39 45.23 -8.53 27.22
N VAL A 40 46.24 -8.28 26.40
CA VAL A 40 46.08 -7.78 25.02
C VAL A 40 45.26 -8.77 24.19
N ALA A 41 45.60 -10.06 24.22
CA ALA A 41 44.86 -11.10 23.49
C ALA A 41 43.40 -11.18 23.95
N PHE A 42 43.15 -11.11 25.26
CA PHE A 42 41.79 -11.14 25.80
C PHE A 42 40.97 -9.90 25.42
N VAL A 43 41.56 -8.71 25.49
CA VAL A 43 40.91 -7.45 25.08
C VAL A 43 40.60 -7.44 23.57
N GLN A 44 41.51 -7.95 22.73
CA GLN A 44 41.25 -8.11 21.30
C GLN A 44 40.09 -9.07 21.03
N ALA A 45 40.01 -10.19 21.76
CA ALA A 45 38.90 -11.12 21.67
C ALA A 45 37.56 -10.45 22.07
N LEU A 46 37.56 -9.65 23.15
CA LEU A 46 36.38 -8.86 23.57
C LEU A 46 35.94 -7.86 22.49
N LYS A 47 36.88 -7.11 21.90
CA LYS A 47 36.58 -6.17 20.81
C LYS A 47 36.02 -6.88 19.58
N LYS A 48 36.59 -8.02 19.18
CA LYS A 48 36.08 -8.85 18.07
C LYS A 48 34.67 -9.38 18.35
N GLN A 49 34.40 -9.81 19.58
CA GLN A 49 33.07 -10.25 20.01
C GLN A 49 32.06 -9.10 19.99
N LYS A 50 32.43 -7.93 20.49
CA LYS A 50 31.61 -6.70 20.45
C LYS A 50 31.27 -6.31 19.01
N ALA A 51 32.27 -6.24 18.13
CA ALA A 51 32.07 -5.92 16.71
C ALA A 51 31.17 -6.93 15.98
N ARG A 52 31.29 -8.23 16.30
CA ARG A 52 30.37 -9.26 15.79
C ARG A 52 28.94 -9.02 16.26
N ARG A 53 28.74 -8.75 17.56
CA ARG A 53 27.40 -8.47 18.13
C ARG A 53 26.79 -7.23 17.50
N GLU A 54 27.56 -6.15 17.35
CA GLU A 54 27.10 -4.92 16.69
C GLU A 54 26.72 -5.18 15.23
N ARG A 55 27.52 -5.97 14.49
CA ARG A 55 27.19 -6.35 13.11
C ARG A 55 25.91 -7.18 13.03
N VAL A 56 25.73 -8.15 13.93
CA VAL A 56 24.50 -8.95 14.01
C VAL A 56 23.31 -8.05 14.33
N PHE A 57 23.42 -7.20 15.36
CA PHE A 57 22.34 -6.30 15.75
C PHE A 57 21.95 -5.33 14.63
N LYS A 58 22.94 -4.77 13.92
CA LYS A 58 22.74 -3.85 12.78
C LYS A 58 21.87 -4.47 11.68
N TRP A 59 21.99 -5.77 11.44
CA TRP A 59 21.18 -6.47 10.43
C TRP A 59 19.90 -7.06 11.01
N LEU A 60 19.93 -7.54 12.26
CA LEU A 60 18.78 -8.13 12.93
C LEU A 60 17.66 -7.11 13.12
N LEU A 61 18.00 -5.86 13.50
CA LEU A 61 17.00 -4.82 13.77
C LEU A 61 16.07 -4.55 12.56
N PRO A 62 16.58 -4.19 11.35
CA PRO A 62 15.71 -3.98 10.20
C PRO A 62 15.01 -5.27 9.77
N LEU A 63 15.64 -6.44 9.90
CA LEU A 63 15.00 -7.72 9.56
C LEU A 63 13.81 -8.03 10.47
N VAL A 64 13.91 -7.76 11.77
CA VAL A 64 12.79 -7.92 12.70
C VAL A 64 11.69 -6.92 12.39
N SER A 65 12.01 -5.66 12.09
CA SER A 65 11.01 -4.64 11.71
C SER A 65 10.28 -5.01 10.42
N ILE A 66 11.02 -5.41 9.37
CA ILE A 66 10.43 -5.86 8.10
C ILE A 66 9.62 -7.15 8.32
N GLY A 67 10.17 -8.11 9.08
CA GLY A 67 9.48 -9.36 9.41
C GLY A 67 8.18 -9.12 10.16
N PHE A 68 8.13 -8.16 11.09
CA PHE A 68 6.92 -7.75 11.77
C PHE A 68 5.88 -7.16 10.80
N LEU A 69 6.28 -6.24 9.90
CA LEU A 69 5.37 -5.68 8.90
C LEU A 69 4.81 -6.75 7.96
N LEU A 70 5.66 -7.70 7.52
CA LEU A 70 5.24 -8.83 6.70
C LEU A 70 4.26 -9.75 7.44
N LEU A 71 4.50 -10.01 8.72
CA LEU A 71 3.60 -10.81 9.56
C LEU A 71 2.24 -10.13 9.71
N VAL A 72 2.21 -8.82 9.93
CA VAL A 72 0.97 -8.03 10.00
C VAL A 72 0.21 -8.11 8.68
N GLU A 73 0.87 -7.81 7.56
CA GLU A 73 0.27 -7.89 6.22
C GLU A 73 -0.30 -9.29 5.93
N LEU A 74 0.48 -10.35 6.22
CA LEU A 74 0.04 -11.73 6.01
C LEU A 74 -1.17 -12.06 6.88
N SER A 75 -1.19 -11.60 8.13
CA SER A 75 -2.34 -11.78 9.03
C SER A 75 -3.57 -11.08 8.46
N LEU A 76 -3.44 -9.83 8.01
CA LEU A 76 -4.56 -9.08 7.42
C LEU A 76 -5.13 -9.77 6.18
N ARG A 77 -4.26 -10.33 5.33
CA ARG A 77 -4.67 -11.13 4.16
C ARG A 77 -5.36 -12.44 4.54
N LEU A 78 -4.79 -13.19 5.49
CA LEU A 78 -5.35 -14.48 5.92
C LEU A 78 -6.75 -14.32 6.53
N PHE A 79 -6.97 -13.24 7.28
CA PHE A 79 -8.26 -12.94 7.90
C PHE A 79 -9.20 -12.11 7.03
N HIS A 80 -8.85 -11.83 5.76
CA HIS A 80 -9.65 -11.03 4.82
C HIS A 80 -10.14 -9.71 5.45
N TYR A 81 -9.26 -9.06 6.23
CA TYR A 81 -9.64 -7.88 7.00
C TYR A 81 -10.11 -6.71 6.11
N ALA A 82 -9.51 -6.58 4.93
CA ALA A 82 -9.99 -5.69 3.89
C ALA A 82 -10.81 -6.51 2.89
N GLU A 83 -12.10 -6.20 2.76
CA GLU A 83 -12.91 -6.74 1.68
C GLU A 83 -12.39 -6.23 0.33
N ASP A 84 -12.14 -7.17 -0.60
CA ASP A 84 -11.88 -6.83 -1.99
C ASP A 84 -13.14 -6.19 -2.59
N ARG A 85 -13.02 -4.95 -3.02
CA ARG A 85 -14.11 -4.20 -3.64
C ARG A 85 -13.81 -4.01 -5.13
N PRO A 86 -13.83 -5.04 -5.98
CA PRO A 86 -13.47 -4.92 -7.40
C PRO A 86 -14.35 -3.88 -8.10
N LEU A 87 -13.84 -3.23 -9.15
CA LEU A 87 -14.58 -2.20 -9.87
C LEU A 87 -15.92 -2.72 -10.45
N PHE A 88 -15.92 -3.98 -10.89
CA PHE A 88 -17.09 -4.65 -11.43
C PHE A 88 -17.36 -5.97 -10.72
N VAL A 89 -18.65 -6.28 -10.56
CA VAL A 89 -19.16 -7.55 -10.02
C VAL A 89 -20.14 -8.17 -10.99
N THR A 90 -20.38 -9.48 -10.85
CA THR A 90 -21.38 -10.16 -11.68
C THR A 90 -22.76 -9.59 -11.39
N ALA A 91 -23.53 -9.27 -12.43
CA ALA A 91 -24.89 -8.80 -12.25
C ALA A 91 -25.81 -9.91 -11.73
N ASP A 92 -26.57 -9.62 -10.68
CA ASP A 92 -27.50 -10.60 -10.06
C ASP A 92 -28.63 -11.02 -11.01
N PHE A 93 -29.04 -10.14 -11.92
CA PHE A 93 -30.13 -10.42 -12.86
C PHE A 93 -29.69 -11.31 -14.04
N ASP A 94 -28.40 -11.33 -14.39
CA ASP A 94 -27.87 -12.13 -15.50
C ASP A 94 -26.34 -12.24 -15.41
N ALA A 95 -25.85 -13.46 -15.21
CA ALA A 95 -24.43 -13.76 -15.01
C ALA A 95 -23.52 -13.42 -16.20
N ARG A 96 -24.10 -13.14 -17.39
CA ARG A 96 -23.37 -12.71 -18.59
C ARG A 96 -22.93 -11.24 -18.53
N TYR A 97 -23.42 -10.48 -17.56
CA TYR A 97 -23.11 -9.07 -17.42
C TYR A 97 -22.19 -8.79 -16.24
N TRP A 98 -21.29 -7.83 -16.45
CA TRP A 98 -20.67 -7.05 -15.39
C TRP A 98 -21.59 -5.89 -15.04
N ILE A 99 -21.69 -5.55 -13.76
CA ILE A 99 -22.29 -4.31 -13.26
C ILE A 99 -21.24 -3.57 -12.42
N VAL A 100 -21.27 -2.23 -12.43
CA VAL A 100 -20.42 -1.44 -11.53
C VAL A 100 -20.71 -1.86 -10.09
N ASN A 101 -19.66 -2.15 -9.32
CA ASN A 101 -19.81 -2.56 -7.92
C ASN A 101 -20.37 -1.39 -7.10
N PRO A 102 -21.60 -1.49 -6.53
CA PRO A 102 -22.19 -0.39 -5.76
C PRO A 102 -21.37 0.02 -4.54
N SER A 103 -20.55 -0.89 -4.03
CA SER A 103 -19.69 -0.67 -2.87
C SER A 103 -18.31 -0.10 -3.24
N VAL A 104 -17.98 0.09 -4.53
CA VAL A 104 -16.63 0.53 -4.95
C VAL A 104 -16.23 1.89 -4.34
N GLY A 105 -17.22 2.76 -4.07
CA GLY A 105 -16.96 4.05 -3.41
C GLY A 105 -16.34 3.92 -2.01
N GLN A 106 -16.61 2.83 -1.30
CA GLN A 106 -16.07 2.58 0.04
C GLN A 106 -14.55 2.41 0.05
N ARG A 107 -13.90 2.27 -1.12
CA ARG A 107 -12.43 2.36 -1.23
C ARG A 107 -11.89 3.73 -0.79
N TYR A 108 -12.69 4.79 -0.89
CA TYR A 108 -12.23 6.17 -0.68
C TYR A 108 -13.00 6.93 0.40
N PHE A 109 -14.24 6.52 0.70
CA PHE A 109 -15.09 7.16 1.70
C PHE A 109 -15.16 6.29 2.95
N LEU A 110 -14.33 6.59 3.94
CA LEU A 110 -14.19 5.80 5.16
C LEU A 110 -14.95 6.42 6.34
N GLN A 111 -15.09 7.74 6.35
CA GLN A 111 -15.67 8.47 7.49
C GLN A 111 -17.14 8.83 7.29
N LYS A 112 -17.65 8.73 6.06
CA LYS A 112 -19.02 9.12 5.73
C LYS A 112 -20.06 8.05 6.06
N ALA A 113 -21.14 8.49 6.72
CA ALA A 113 -22.34 7.69 6.93
C ALA A 113 -23.03 7.27 5.62
N VAL A 114 -22.80 8.01 4.53
CA VAL A 114 -23.33 7.71 3.18
C VAL A 114 -22.21 7.80 2.16
N THR A 115 -21.84 6.67 1.59
CA THR A 115 -20.89 6.57 0.48
C THR A 115 -21.59 6.98 -0.83
N PRO A 116 -21.02 7.90 -1.61
CA PRO A 116 -21.49 8.15 -2.97
C PRO A 116 -21.48 6.87 -3.80
N ILE A 117 -22.53 6.67 -4.59
CA ILE A 117 -22.67 5.55 -5.52
C ILE A 117 -22.39 6.01 -6.95
N THR A 118 -21.86 5.12 -7.76
CA THR A 118 -21.75 5.28 -9.22
C THR A 118 -23.09 5.02 -9.90
N ALA A 119 -23.14 5.19 -11.21
CA ALA A 119 -24.25 4.68 -12.01
C ALA A 119 -24.34 3.14 -11.92
N PHE A 120 -25.56 2.61 -12.02
CA PHE A 120 -25.84 1.17 -12.12
C PHE A 120 -25.72 0.67 -13.57
N ASP A 121 -24.67 1.12 -14.28
CA ASP A 121 -24.42 0.67 -15.65
C ASP A 121 -23.91 -0.77 -15.66
N PHE A 122 -24.30 -1.51 -16.70
CA PHE A 122 -23.89 -2.88 -16.93
C PHE A 122 -23.50 -3.10 -18.40
N PHE A 123 -22.67 -4.10 -18.63
CA PHE A 123 -22.11 -4.44 -19.95
C PHE A 123 -21.72 -5.93 -20.00
N LEU A 124 -21.56 -6.49 -21.20
CA LEU A 124 -21.30 -7.92 -21.37
C LEU A 124 -19.90 -8.30 -20.88
N LYS A 125 -19.79 -9.42 -20.16
CA LYS A 125 -18.49 -9.99 -19.75
C LYS A 125 -17.62 -10.34 -20.96
N HIS A 126 -18.22 -11.02 -21.93
CA HIS A 126 -17.59 -11.34 -23.20
C HIS A 126 -17.99 -10.30 -24.23
N LYS A 127 -17.04 -9.47 -24.64
CA LYS A 127 -17.25 -8.41 -25.63
C LYS A 127 -17.48 -9.01 -27.02
N PRO A 128 -18.65 -8.81 -27.65
CA PRO A 128 -18.87 -9.22 -29.03
C PRO A 128 -17.96 -8.46 -30.01
N ALA A 129 -17.66 -9.06 -31.16
CA ALA A 129 -16.79 -8.44 -32.16
C ALA A 129 -17.37 -7.13 -32.74
N ASN A 130 -18.70 -6.98 -32.76
CA ASN A 130 -19.38 -5.77 -33.22
C ASN A 130 -19.66 -4.76 -32.08
N ALA A 131 -19.13 -4.99 -30.88
CA ALA A 131 -19.33 -4.08 -29.75
C ALA A 131 -18.32 -2.94 -29.73
N TYR A 132 -18.76 -1.78 -29.23
CA TYR A 132 -17.91 -0.63 -28.95
C TYR A 132 -18.14 -0.18 -27.51
N ARG A 133 -17.12 -0.32 -26.67
CA ARG A 133 -17.17 -0.19 -25.22
C ARG A 133 -16.45 1.07 -24.75
N ILE A 134 -17.22 1.95 -24.12
CA ILE A 134 -16.79 3.24 -23.63
C ILE A 134 -16.91 3.27 -22.11
N PHE A 135 -15.83 3.58 -21.41
CA PHE A 135 -15.90 3.89 -19.99
C PHE A 135 -15.78 5.38 -19.76
N VAL A 136 -16.65 5.93 -18.93
CA VAL A 136 -16.61 7.34 -18.54
C VAL A 136 -16.17 7.47 -17.11
N LEU A 137 -15.08 8.21 -16.90
CA LEU A 137 -14.50 8.54 -15.61
C LEU A 137 -14.76 10.01 -15.29
N GLY A 138 -15.12 10.32 -14.05
CA GLY A 138 -15.31 11.72 -13.65
C GLY A 138 -15.91 11.95 -12.28
N GLY A 139 -16.13 13.23 -11.99
CA GLY A 139 -16.77 13.70 -10.75
C GLY A 139 -18.31 13.75 -10.82
N SER A 140 -18.90 14.53 -9.91
CA SER A 140 -20.36 14.69 -9.76
C SER A 140 -21.08 15.11 -11.03
N SER A 141 -20.50 15.98 -11.86
CA SER A 141 -21.13 16.42 -13.13
C SER A 141 -21.27 15.28 -14.13
N ALA A 142 -20.27 14.41 -14.25
CA ALA A 142 -20.32 13.23 -15.10
C ALA A 142 -21.24 12.15 -14.50
N ALA A 143 -21.31 12.07 -13.17
CA ALA A 143 -22.25 11.22 -12.44
C ALA A 143 -23.72 11.70 -12.58
N GLY A 144 -23.93 12.95 -13.01
CA GLY A 144 -25.24 13.50 -13.35
C GLY A 144 -25.81 14.48 -12.36
N TYR A 145 -25.04 15.03 -11.42
CA TYR A 145 -25.57 16.06 -10.52
C TYR A 145 -25.90 17.36 -11.28
N PRO A 146 -27.08 17.98 -11.07
CA PRO A 146 -28.23 17.55 -10.26
C PRO A 146 -29.32 16.78 -11.04
N TYR A 147 -29.11 16.48 -12.32
CA TYR A 147 -30.09 15.89 -13.25
C TYR A 147 -30.29 14.36 -13.15
N LEU A 148 -29.61 13.70 -12.21
CA LEU A 148 -29.64 12.25 -11.97
C LEU A 148 -29.22 11.43 -13.22
N TYR A 149 -29.21 10.10 -13.08
CA TYR A 149 -28.63 9.18 -14.07
C TYR A 149 -29.13 9.39 -15.52
N ASN A 150 -30.43 9.62 -15.72
CA ASN A 150 -31.03 9.76 -17.05
C ASN A 150 -30.62 11.06 -17.77
N GLY A 151 -30.22 12.10 -17.04
CA GLY A 151 -29.76 13.38 -17.58
C GLY A 151 -28.26 13.47 -17.81
N THR A 152 -27.52 12.37 -17.63
CA THR A 152 -26.06 12.38 -17.73
C THR A 152 -25.59 12.45 -19.19
N PHE A 153 -24.48 13.14 -19.45
CA PHE A 153 -23.89 13.17 -20.80
C PHE A 153 -23.48 11.76 -21.31
N PRO A 154 -23.02 10.79 -20.49
CA PRO A 154 -22.74 9.44 -20.95
C PRO A 154 -24.00 8.73 -21.45
N ARG A 155 -25.17 9.00 -20.84
CA ARG A 155 -26.44 8.48 -21.32
C ARG A 155 -26.83 9.10 -22.66
N MET A 156 -26.69 10.41 -22.81
CA MET A 156 -26.91 11.09 -24.09
C MET A 156 -25.96 10.58 -25.17
N LEU A 157 -24.69 10.40 -24.84
CA LEU A 157 -23.67 9.83 -25.73
C LEU A 157 -24.06 8.42 -26.19
N LYS A 158 -24.48 7.55 -25.25
CA LYS A 158 -24.95 6.20 -25.56
C LYS A 158 -26.07 6.22 -26.59
N THR A 159 -27.13 6.99 -26.34
CA THR A 159 -28.27 7.10 -27.26
C THR A 159 -27.83 7.59 -28.63
N ARG A 160 -27.04 8.67 -28.70
CA ARG A 160 -26.58 9.23 -29.99
C ARG A 160 -25.71 8.26 -30.78
N LEU A 161 -24.85 7.50 -30.12
CA LEU A 161 -24.01 6.49 -30.77
C LEU A 161 -24.82 5.27 -31.23
N GLN A 162 -25.83 4.85 -30.47
CA GLN A 162 -26.74 3.77 -30.89
C GLN A 162 -27.53 4.17 -32.13
N ASP A 163 -28.00 5.42 -32.21
CA ASP A 163 -28.69 5.95 -33.39
C ASP A 163 -27.78 6.06 -34.60
N ALA A 164 -26.54 6.54 -34.41
CA ALA A 164 -25.57 6.73 -35.49
C ALA A 164 -24.97 5.40 -36.01
N TYR A 165 -24.89 4.37 -35.17
CA TYR A 165 -24.26 3.08 -35.49
C TYR A 165 -25.17 1.91 -35.11
N PRO A 166 -26.34 1.74 -35.75
CA PRO A 166 -27.34 0.73 -35.37
C PRO A 166 -26.86 -0.71 -35.51
N GLN A 167 -25.81 -0.96 -36.30
CA GLN A 167 -25.20 -2.29 -36.48
C GLN A 167 -24.18 -2.64 -35.38
N LYS A 168 -23.82 -1.70 -34.51
CA LYS A 168 -22.87 -1.90 -33.41
C LYS A 168 -23.60 -2.06 -32.08
N LEU A 169 -23.08 -2.93 -31.23
CA LEU A 169 -23.48 -2.96 -29.82
C LEU A 169 -22.71 -1.86 -29.07
N ILE A 170 -23.37 -0.74 -28.78
CA ILE A 170 -22.75 0.35 -28.02
C ILE A 170 -22.93 0.13 -26.52
N GLU A 171 -21.81 -0.03 -25.82
CA GLU A 171 -21.74 -0.09 -24.37
C GLU A 171 -21.11 1.21 -23.86
N VAL A 172 -21.85 2.00 -23.08
CA VAL A 172 -21.31 3.15 -22.36
C VAL A 172 -21.54 2.89 -20.88
N VAL A 173 -20.46 2.89 -20.12
CA VAL A 173 -20.44 2.56 -18.68
C VAL A 173 -19.94 3.78 -17.92
N ASN A 174 -20.83 4.41 -17.15
CA ASN A 174 -20.52 5.58 -16.35
C ASN A 174 -19.96 5.19 -14.99
N LEU A 175 -18.65 5.36 -14.82
CA LEU A 175 -17.93 5.15 -13.57
C LEU A 175 -17.74 6.43 -12.77
N ALA A 176 -18.35 7.53 -13.22
CA ALA A 176 -18.24 8.80 -12.51
C ALA A 176 -18.90 8.71 -11.13
N MET A 177 -18.26 9.33 -10.15
CA MET A 177 -18.69 9.31 -8.75
C MET A 177 -18.57 10.72 -8.16
N PRO A 178 -19.56 11.19 -7.39
CA PRO A 178 -19.47 12.47 -6.71
C PRO A 178 -18.28 12.54 -5.73
N ALA A 179 -17.75 13.75 -5.55
CA ALA A 179 -16.68 14.04 -4.58
C ALA A 179 -15.38 13.24 -4.76
N VAL A 180 -15.13 12.68 -5.94
CA VAL A 180 -13.84 12.03 -6.28
C VAL A 180 -12.95 12.95 -7.12
N ASN A 181 -11.65 12.63 -7.13
CA ASN A 181 -10.59 13.34 -7.84
C ASN A 181 -9.70 12.38 -8.64
N SER A 182 -8.57 12.88 -9.16
CA SER A 182 -7.63 12.11 -9.95
C SER A 182 -7.10 10.82 -9.28
N PHE A 183 -7.07 10.72 -7.95
CA PHE A 183 -6.65 9.50 -7.25
C PHE A 183 -7.60 8.33 -7.51
N THR A 184 -8.91 8.55 -7.37
CA THR A 184 -9.94 7.54 -7.68
C THR A 184 -9.92 7.17 -9.16
N LEU A 185 -9.74 8.16 -10.03
CA LEU A 185 -9.68 7.92 -11.47
C LEU A 185 -8.48 7.07 -11.87
N LEU A 186 -7.31 7.33 -11.26
CA LEU A 186 -6.11 6.53 -11.47
C LEU A 186 -6.29 5.09 -11.00
N ASP A 187 -6.96 4.88 -9.86
CA ASP A 187 -7.25 3.56 -9.34
C ASP A 187 -8.15 2.76 -10.31
N PHE A 188 -9.28 3.34 -10.75
CA PHE A 188 -10.16 2.70 -11.72
C PHE A 188 -9.45 2.46 -13.07
N MET A 189 -8.64 3.41 -13.53
CA MET A 189 -7.89 3.29 -14.79
C MET A 189 -6.94 2.10 -14.80
N ARG A 190 -6.42 1.66 -13.64
CA ARG A 190 -5.55 0.47 -13.56
C ARG A 190 -6.30 -0.84 -13.79
N GLU A 191 -7.60 -0.89 -13.47
CA GLU A 191 -8.45 -2.07 -13.67
C GLU A 191 -9.10 -2.10 -15.06
N LEU A 192 -9.37 -0.93 -15.65
CA LEU A 192 -10.10 -0.84 -16.93
C LEU A 192 -9.53 -1.66 -18.10
N PRO A 193 -8.20 -1.79 -18.30
CA PRO A 193 -7.65 -2.58 -19.42
C PRO A 193 -8.17 -4.02 -19.48
N ASP A 194 -8.46 -4.64 -18.34
CA ASP A 194 -8.95 -6.02 -18.26
C ASP A 194 -10.36 -6.18 -18.83
N TYR A 195 -11.08 -5.06 -19.00
CA TYR A 195 -12.45 -5.02 -19.50
C TYR A 195 -12.56 -4.60 -20.97
N GLN A 196 -11.45 -4.63 -21.72
CA GLN A 196 -11.41 -4.41 -23.18
C GLN A 196 -12.09 -3.10 -23.65
N PRO A 197 -11.70 -1.93 -23.09
CA PRO A 197 -12.21 -0.64 -23.51
C PRO A 197 -11.82 -0.35 -24.97
N ASP A 198 -12.71 0.27 -25.74
CA ASP A 198 -12.34 0.91 -27.02
C ASP A 198 -12.05 2.41 -26.84
N LEU A 199 -12.70 3.02 -25.84
CA LEU A 199 -12.55 4.44 -25.52
C LEU A 199 -12.72 4.64 -24.02
N ILE A 200 -11.88 5.51 -23.45
CA ILE A 200 -12.03 6.00 -22.08
C ILE A 200 -12.18 7.51 -22.15
N LEU A 201 -13.28 8.02 -21.61
CA LEU A 201 -13.58 9.45 -21.54
C LEU A 201 -13.35 9.93 -20.11
N ILE A 202 -12.58 11.01 -19.95
CA ILE A 202 -12.28 11.58 -18.64
C ILE A 202 -12.87 12.99 -18.57
N TYR A 203 -13.77 13.22 -17.60
CA TYR A 203 -14.31 14.53 -17.25
C TYR A 203 -14.03 14.82 -15.76
N ALA A 204 -12.91 15.46 -15.46
CA ALA A 204 -12.37 15.59 -14.11
C ALA A 204 -11.76 16.98 -13.84
N GLY A 205 -11.20 17.19 -12.64
CA GLY A 205 -10.51 18.42 -12.24
C GLY A 205 -11.23 19.26 -11.17
N HIS A 206 -12.55 19.14 -11.06
CA HIS A 206 -13.36 20.00 -10.17
C HIS A 206 -13.12 19.74 -8.67
N ASN A 207 -12.60 18.57 -8.29
CA ASN A 207 -12.45 18.15 -6.90
C ASN A 207 -11.01 17.83 -6.52
N GLU A 208 -10.00 18.28 -7.27
CA GLU A 208 -8.59 17.91 -6.96
C GLU A 208 -8.15 18.35 -5.57
N PHE A 209 -8.70 19.47 -5.07
CA PHE A 209 -8.41 19.95 -3.74
C PHE A 209 -9.28 19.29 -2.65
N TYR A 210 -10.61 19.30 -2.81
CA TYR A 210 -11.56 18.88 -1.77
C TYR A 210 -12.11 17.45 -1.90
N GLY A 211 -11.92 16.79 -3.04
CA GLY A 211 -12.39 15.42 -3.28
C GLY A 211 -11.69 14.43 -2.35
N ALA A 212 -12.27 13.24 -2.22
CA ALA A 212 -11.77 12.20 -1.32
C ALA A 212 -10.26 12.00 -1.44
N LEU A 213 -9.56 11.91 -0.30
CA LEU A 213 -8.10 11.83 -0.19
C LEU A 213 -7.32 13.09 -0.64
N GLY A 214 -8.01 14.14 -1.11
CA GLY A 214 -7.43 15.43 -1.49
C GLY A 214 -6.83 16.21 -0.32
N VAL A 215 -6.06 17.25 -0.62
CA VAL A 215 -5.33 18.07 0.37
C VAL A 215 -6.28 18.86 1.29
N GLY A 216 -7.46 19.24 0.80
CA GLY A 216 -8.52 19.87 1.59
C GLY A 216 -9.66 18.93 1.99
N SER A 217 -9.54 17.63 1.72
CA SER A 217 -10.59 16.64 1.95
C SER A 217 -10.89 16.43 3.43
N SER A 218 -12.17 16.24 3.76
CA SER A 218 -12.61 15.68 5.04
C SER A 218 -12.55 14.14 5.06
N GLU A 219 -12.33 13.51 3.92
CA GLU A 219 -12.03 12.07 3.81
C GLU A 219 -10.52 11.90 3.68
N SER A 220 -9.86 11.46 4.74
CA SER A 220 -8.43 11.18 4.79
C SER A 220 -8.13 9.87 5.52
N LEU A 221 -7.01 9.25 5.17
CA LEU A 221 -6.44 8.13 5.92
C LEU A 221 -5.68 8.68 7.15
N GLY A 222 -6.41 9.23 8.13
CA GLY A 222 -5.88 9.75 9.39
C GLY A 222 -6.44 11.12 9.80
N GLU A 223 -6.59 11.32 11.12
CA GLU A 223 -7.17 12.51 11.77
C GLU A 223 -6.16 13.66 11.98
N HIS A 224 -4.87 13.40 11.79
CA HIS A 224 -3.80 14.37 12.06
C HIS A 224 -3.07 14.71 10.76
N ARG A 225 -3.36 15.89 10.22
CA ARG A 225 -2.50 16.61 9.28
C ARG A 225 -1.75 17.71 10.01
#